data_AF-A0A1Y4S9S7-F1
#
_entry.id   AF-A0A1Y4S9S7-F1
#
_cell.length_a   1.000
_cell.length_b   1.000
_cell.length_c   1.000
_cell.angle_alpha   90.00
_cell.angle_beta   90.00
_cell.angle_gamma   90.00
#
_symmetry.space_group_name_H-M   'P 1'
#
loop_
_entity.id
_entity.type
_entity.pdbx_description
1 polymer ?
#
loop_
_entity_poly.entity_id
_entity_poly.type
_entity_poly.pdbx_seq_one_letter_code
_entity_poly.pdbx_strand_id
1 'polypeptide(L)'
;MDDFLRDFIIKKWKIGSLSFTFLDALLAVCITGTGIFLRLPVMSYTETGVEKIGAIVLEYLLAVLCGAIVHRCTGSRNRAFLTYAILVIYPTVAANGALWNVNAVYYVILFFVGFYLYIRGFRFLGALSGLAGAVIAVCRMRQGWLDASVSMNVDYPQTLTFGWPNFYEIIPKGAFVNLFDKVFILFLLGLLFTLAYCFVKKKVQITPDLALRLFLFLAVLIPYFAPYMPAWAGYTADIAALLYFMRWKERFYIPMLHLIVSYSAYANVINGETKLPMVLYSVILLGILVNVGVDLYKEADS
;
A
#
# COMPACT_ATOMS: atom_id res chain seq x y z
N MET A 1 -44.94 -6.00 -7.89
CA MET A 1 -43.82 -6.23 -6.95
C MET A 1 -44.40 -6.03 -5.57
N ASP A 2 -44.49 -7.08 -4.76
CA ASP A 2 -45.15 -7.06 -3.45
C ASP A 2 -44.59 -5.96 -2.54
N ASP A 3 -45.47 -5.24 -1.85
CA ASP A 3 -45.11 -4.18 -0.90
C ASP A 3 -44.15 -4.69 0.17
N PHE A 4 -44.26 -5.97 0.55
CA PHE A 4 -43.33 -6.65 1.45
C PHE A 4 -41.87 -6.62 0.97
N LEU A 5 -41.61 -6.93 -0.31
CA LEU A 5 -40.25 -6.90 -0.87
C LEU A 5 -39.72 -5.48 -0.95
N ARG A 6 -40.58 -4.52 -1.27
CA ARG A 6 -40.22 -3.10 -1.35
C ARG A 6 -39.83 -2.56 0.03
N ASP A 7 -40.60 -2.88 1.05
CA ASP A 7 -40.33 -2.51 2.44
C ASP A 7 -39.07 -3.19 2.97
N PHE A 8 -38.85 -4.46 2.64
CA PHE A 8 -37.65 -5.18 3.02
C PHE A 8 -36.38 -4.59 2.40
N ILE A 9 -36.42 -4.23 1.11
CA ILE A 9 -35.28 -3.63 0.39
C ILE A 9 -34.93 -2.24 0.96
N ILE A 10 -35.94 -1.43 1.30
CA ILE A 10 -35.75 -0.05 1.77
C ILE A 10 -35.45 0.00 3.28
N LYS A 11 -35.72 -1.08 4.03
CA LYS A 11 -35.48 -1.16 5.47
C LYS A 11 -34.04 -0.83 5.82
N LYS A 12 -33.86 0.25 6.58
CA LYS A 12 -32.56 0.66 7.12
C LYS A 12 -32.36 0.03 8.49
N TRP A 13 -31.42 -0.88 8.59
CA TRP A 13 -30.94 -1.39 9.87
C TRP A 13 -29.88 -0.44 10.43
N LYS A 14 -29.92 -0.15 11.73
CA LYS A 14 -28.91 0.67 12.41
C LYS A 14 -28.06 -0.21 13.31
N ILE A 15 -26.74 -0.13 13.18
CA ILE A 15 -25.75 -0.69 14.11
C ILE A 15 -24.82 0.46 14.50
N GLY A 16 -24.98 0.95 15.73
CA GLY A 16 -24.25 2.13 16.22
C GLY A 16 -24.56 3.38 15.38
N SER A 17 -23.52 4.07 14.90
CA SER A 17 -23.64 5.24 14.03
C SER A 17 -23.88 4.89 12.56
N LEU A 18 -23.81 3.61 12.19
CA LEU A 18 -23.94 3.15 10.81
C LEU A 18 -25.37 2.67 10.56
N SER A 19 -25.95 3.12 9.46
CA SER A 19 -27.16 2.51 8.91
C SER A 19 -26.78 1.69 7.68
N PHE A 20 -27.46 0.57 7.44
CA PHE A 20 -27.26 -0.27 6.26
C PHE A 20 -28.62 -0.66 5.69
N THR A 21 -28.69 -0.72 4.37
CA THR A 21 -29.84 -1.30 3.67
C THR A 21 -29.58 -2.76 3.37
N PHE A 22 -30.64 -3.51 3.03
CA PHE A 22 -30.47 -4.87 2.51
C PHE A 22 -29.54 -4.90 1.29
N LEU A 23 -29.65 -3.92 0.39
CA LEU A 23 -28.79 -3.82 -0.80
C LEU A 23 -27.30 -3.63 -0.43
N ASP A 24 -27.00 -2.80 0.58
CA ASP A 24 -25.62 -2.61 1.06
C ASP A 24 -25.04 -3.94 1.59
N ALA A 25 -25.84 -4.73 2.31
CA ALA A 25 -25.43 -6.03 2.83
C ALA A 25 -25.24 -7.08 1.72
N LEU A 26 -26.18 -7.15 0.77
CA LEU A 26 -26.08 -8.04 -0.39
C LEU A 26 -24.83 -7.73 -1.20
N LEU A 27 -24.58 -6.44 -1.46
CA LEU A 27 -23.40 -5.99 -2.19
C LEU A 27 -22.11 -6.36 -1.44
N ALA A 28 -22.08 -6.23 -0.12
CA ALA A 28 -20.95 -6.65 0.71
C ALA A 28 -20.65 -8.15 0.54
N VAL A 29 -21.69 -9.00 0.62
CA VAL A 29 -21.56 -10.45 0.45
C VAL A 29 -21.08 -10.79 -0.96
N CYS A 30 -21.67 -10.18 -1.99
CA CYS A 30 -21.26 -10.39 -3.37
C CYS A 30 -19.79 -10.01 -3.60
N ILE A 31 -19.35 -8.84 -3.15
CA ILE A 31 -17.96 -8.39 -3.33
C ILE A 31 -16.99 -9.28 -2.54
N THR A 32 -17.35 -9.67 -1.32
CA THR A 32 -16.55 -10.62 -0.52
C THR A 32 -16.38 -11.92 -1.28
N GLY A 33 -17.48 -12.48 -1.79
CA GLY A 33 -17.49 -13.69 -2.62
C GLY A 33 -16.64 -13.54 -3.87
N THR A 34 -16.79 -12.45 -4.62
CA THR A 34 -15.94 -12.15 -5.79
C THR A 34 -14.46 -12.11 -5.42
N GLY A 35 -14.09 -11.46 -4.32
CA GLY A 35 -12.72 -11.44 -3.83
C GLY A 35 -12.16 -12.83 -3.51
N ILE A 36 -12.99 -13.74 -3.00
CA ILE A 36 -12.61 -15.14 -2.74
C ILE A 36 -12.42 -15.86 -4.08
N PHE A 37 -13.38 -15.75 -4.99
CA PHE A 37 -13.31 -16.38 -6.32
C PHE A 37 -12.15 -15.86 -7.18
N LEU A 38 -11.68 -14.64 -6.98
CA LEU A 38 -10.46 -14.13 -7.62
C LEU A 38 -9.18 -14.79 -7.09
N ARG A 39 -9.17 -15.20 -5.81
CA ARG A 39 -7.99 -15.78 -5.15
C ARG A 39 -7.90 -17.28 -5.31
N LEU A 40 -9.03 -17.99 -5.31
CA LEU A 40 -9.06 -19.47 -5.40
C LEU A 40 -8.26 -20.04 -6.59
N PRO A 41 -8.36 -19.52 -7.83
CA PRO A 41 -7.66 -20.09 -8.98
C PRO A 41 -6.14 -19.92 -8.91
N VAL A 42 -5.67 -18.87 -8.22
CA VAL A 42 -4.24 -18.53 -8.11
C VAL A 42 -3.62 -19.05 -6.82
N MET A 43 -4.44 -19.49 -5.85
CA MET A 43 -3.98 -19.91 -4.53
C MET A 43 -3.08 -21.15 -4.59
N SER A 44 -3.25 -22.03 -5.58
CA SER A 44 -2.44 -23.23 -5.75
C SER A 44 -1.09 -22.99 -6.44
N TYR A 45 -0.79 -21.77 -6.90
CA TYR A 45 0.47 -21.47 -7.60
C TYR A 45 1.70 -21.51 -6.68
N THR A 46 1.49 -21.34 -5.37
CA THR A 46 2.52 -21.45 -4.33
C THR A 46 1.98 -22.26 -3.16
N GLU A 47 2.86 -22.82 -2.33
CA GLU A 47 2.48 -23.68 -1.21
C GLU A 47 1.41 -23.02 -0.32
N THR A 48 0.30 -23.73 -0.10
CA THR A 48 -0.81 -23.24 0.70
C THR A 48 -0.62 -23.68 2.15
N GLY A 49 0.07 -22.84 2.92
CA GLY A 49 0.25 -23.02 4.36
C GLY A 49 -0.70 -22.17 5.21
N VAL A 50 -0.63 -22.36 6.53
CA VAL A 50 -1.39 -21.58 7.52
C VAL A 50 -1.07 -20.08 7.41
N GLU A 51 0.18 -19.73 7.12
CA GLU A 51 0.59 -18.34 6.91
C GLU A 51 -0.11 -17.68 5.72
N LYS A 52 -0.24 -18.40 4.59
CA LYS A 52 -0.90 -17.89 3.39
C LYS A 52 -2.38 -17.62 3.63
N ILE A 53 -3.07 -18.58 4.25
CA ILE A 53 -4.49 -18.44 4.61
C ILE A 53 -4.66 -17.29 5.61
N GLY A 54 -3.79 -17.21 6.62
CA GLY A 54 -3.77 -16.12 7.59
C GLY A 54 -3.58 -14.75 6.92
N ALA A 55 -2.66 -14.65 5.95
CA ALA A 55 -2.44 -13.42 5.19
C ALA A 55 -3.68 -13.01 4.39
N ILE A 56 -4.32 -13.95 3.69
CA ILE A 56 -5.57 -13.67 2.96
C ILE A 56 -6.64 -13.14 3.91
N VAL A 57 -6.85 -13.77 5.08
CA VAL A 57 -7.81 -13.28 6.08
C VAL A 57 -7.44 -11.87 6.56
N LEU A 58 -6.16 -11.61 6.81
CA LEU A 58 -5.67 -10.28 7.19
C LEU A 58 -5.89 -9.24 6.09
N GLU A 59 -5.86 -9.59 4.80
CA GLU A 59 -6.18 -8.65 3.70
C GLU A 59 -7.62 -8.16 3.78
N TYR A 60 -8.58 -9.04 4.11
CA TYR A 60 -9.97 -8.65 4.33
C TYR A 60 -10.12 -7.75 5.55
N LEU A 61 -9.43 -8.07 6.65
CA LEU A 61 -9.42 -7.23 7.85
C LEU A 61 -8.79 -5.86 7.58
N LEU A 62 -7.72 -5.82 6.77
CA LEU A 62 -7.09 -4.59 6.31
C LEU A 62 -8.05 -3.77 5.44
N ALA A 63 -8.82 -4.39 4.55
CA ALA A 63 -9.83 -3.70 3.74
C ALA A 63 -10.92 -3.07 4.62
N VAL A 64 -11.38 -3.76 5.67
CA VAL A 64 -12.34 -3.22 6.65
C VAL A 64 -11.73 -2.04 7.42
N LEU A 65 -10.49 -2.18 7.90
CA LEU A 65 -9.76 -1.11 8.59
C LEU A 65 -9.61 0.14 7.70
N CYS A 66 -9.24 -0.05 6.45
CA CYS A 66 -9.13 1.00 5.44
C CYS A 66 -10.46 1.71 5.20
N GLY A 67 -11.57 0.96 5.10
CA GLY A 67 -12.91 1.52 5.05
C GLY A 67 -13.23 2.39 6.29
N ALA A 68 -12.86 1.93 7.49
CA ALA A 68 -13.04 2.69 8.73
C ALA A 68 -12.20 3.98 8.76
N ILE A 69 -10.95 3.93 8.27
CA ILE A 69 -10.10 5.12 8.11
C ILE A 69 -10.77 6.13 7.17
N VAL A 70 -11.22 5.69 5.99
CA VAL A 70 -11.89 6.56 5.02
C VAL A 70 -13.19 7.14 5.57
N HIS A 71 -13.98 6.36 6.30
CA HIS A 71 -15.18 6.86 6.95
C HIS A 71 -14.86 8.00 7.92
N ARG A 72 -13.81 7.84 8.73
CA ARG A 72 -13.38 8.85 9.70
C ARG A 72 -12.85 10.11 9.03
N CYS A 73 -12.06 9.97 7.97
CA CYS A 73 -11.52 11.10 7.25
C CYS A 73 -12.58 11.84 6.43
N THR A 74 -13.59 11.15 5.88
CA THR A 74 -14.52 11.75 4.91
C THR A 74 -15.95 11.96 5.44
N GLY A 75 -16.31 11.34 6.56
CA GLY A 75 -17.69 11.23 7.04
C GLY A 75 -18.61 10.38 6.13
N SER A 76 -18.12 9.93 4.97
CA SER A 76 -18.95 9.30 3.95
C SER A 76 -18.96 7.78 4.10
N ARG A 77 -20.15 7.23 4.35
CA ARG A 77 -20.38 5.78 4.36
C ARG A 77 -20.09 5.14 3.00
N ASN A 78 -20.53 5.78 1.92
CA ASN A 78 -20.37 5.24 0.57
C ASN A 78 -18.89 5.14 0.18
N ARG A 79 -18.07 6.15 0.55
CA ARG A 79 -16.62 6.08 0.30
C ARG A 79 -15.95 4.98 1.12
N ALA A 80 -16.36 4.79 2.36
CA ALA A 80 -15.86 3.72 3.22
C ALA A 80 -16.16 2.33 2.64
N PHE A 81 -17.42 2.10 2.25
CA PHE A 81 -17.84 0.85 1.62
C PHE A 81 -17.15 0.63 0.27
N LEU A 82 -17.03 1.67 -0.55
CA LEU A 82 -16.31 1.61 -1.82
C LEU A 82 -14.82 1.29 -1.62
N THR A 83 -14.20 1.81 -0.58
CA THR A 83 -12.79 1.49 -0.24
C THR A 83 -12.63 0.02 0.07
N TYR A 84 -13.50 -0.54 0.91
CA TYR A 84 -13.55 -1.97 1.18
C TYR A 84 -13.73 -2.77 -0.12
N ALA A 85 -14.73 -2.37 -0.92
CA ALA A 85 -15.06 -3.05 -2.17
C ALA A 85 -13.88 -3.14 -3.13
N ILE A 86 -13.21 -2.01 -3.36
CA ILE A 86 -12.07 -1.92 -4.27
C ILE A 86 -10.89 -2.73 -3.74
N LEU A 87 -10.56 -2.66 -2.44
CA LEU A 87 -9.43 -3.39 -1.86
C LEU A 87 -9.60 -4.92 -1.94
N VAL A 88 -10.82 -5.42 -1.73
CA VAL A 88 -11.11 -6.85 -1.78
C VAL A 88 -10.84 -7.44 -3.17
N ILE A 89 -11.12 -6.68 -4.24
CA ILE A 89 -10.90 -7.11 -5.63
C ILE A 89 -9.62 -6.51 -6.25
N TYR A 90 -8.80 -5.81 -5.46
CA TYR A 90 -7.65 -5.09 -5.96
C TYR A 90 -6.59 -6.09 -6.46
N PRO A 91 -6.15 -6.03 -7.73
CA PRO A 91 -5.30 -7.07 -8.31
C PRO A 91 -4.00 -7.31 -7.55
N THR A 92 -3.32 -6.25 -7.12
CA THR A 92 -2.03 -6.36 -6.41
C THR A 92 -2.22 -6.84 -4.97
N VAL A 93 -3.37 -6.60 -4.35
CA VAL A 93 -3.73 -7.18 -3.03
C VAL A 93 -3.97 -8.67 -3.18
N ALA A 94 -4.82 -9.08 -4.12
CA ALA A 94 -5.07 -10.50 -4.37
C ALA A 94 -3.78 -11.25 -4.77
N ALA A 95 -2.91 -10.62 -5.57
CA ALA A 95 -1.64 -11.21 -5.99
C ALA A 95 -0.63 -11.36 -4.82
N ASN A 96 -0.62 -10.45 -3.86
CA ASN A 96 0.35 -10.46 -2.77
C ASN A 96 0.22 -11.71 -1.88
N GLY A 97 -0.98 -11.96 -1.35
CA GLY A 97 -1.25 -13.15 -0.54
C GLY A 97 -1.50 -14.40 -1.38
N ALA A 98 -2.49 -14.37 -2.27
CA ALA A 98 -2.98 -15.60 -2.90
C ALA A 98 -2.08 -16.13 -4.03
N LEU A 99 -1.57 -15.27 -4.91
CA LEU A 99 -0.72 -15.72 -6.01
C LEU A 99 0.70 -16.03 -5.51
N TRP A 100 1.35 -15.08 -4.84
CA TRP A 100 2.79 -15.12 -4.61
C TRP A 100 3.21 -15.49 -3.18
N ASN A 101 2.29 -15.56 -2.23
CA ASN A 101 2.57 -15.90 -0.82
C ASN A 101 3.68 -15.03 -0.18
N VAL A 102 3.79 -13.77 -0.62
CA VAL A 102 4.75 -12.80 -0.07
C VAL A 102 4.33 -12.38 1.34
N ASN A 103 3.02 -12.31 1.57
CA ASN A 103 2.39 -11.99 2.85
C ASN A 103 2.85 -10.64 3.44
N ALA A 104 2.99 -9.62 2.58
CA ALA A 104 3.36 -8.26 3.00
C ALA A 104 2.34 -7.66 3.97
N VAL A 105 1.09 -8.15 3.93
CA VAL A 105 -0.01 -7.74 4.80
C VAL A 105 0.34 -7.75 6.31
N TYR A 106 1.23 -8.65 6.75
CA TYR A 106 1.60 -8.76 8.17
C TYR A 106 2.21 -7.49 8.76
N TYR A 107 3.00 -6.74 7.99
CA TYR A 107 3.53 -5.44 8.44
C TYR A 107 2.67 -4.27 7.95
N VAL A 108 2.05 -4.40 6.77
CA VAL A 108 1.23 -3.33 6.22
C VAL A 108 0.00 -3.06 7.09
N ILE A 109 -0.64 -4.09 7.65
CA ILE A 109 -1.75 -3.89 8.57
C ILE A 109 -1.35 -3.06 9.80
N LEU A 110 -0.13 -3.23 10.31
CA LEU A 110 0.39 -2.47 11.45
C LEU A 110 0.61 -1.00 11.10
N PHE A 111 1.02 -0.68 9.87
CA PHE A 111 1.08 0.70 9.40
C PHE A 111 -0.30 1.36 9.38
N PHE A 112 -1.32 0.67 8.85
CA PHE A 112 -2.68 1.22 8.80
C PHE A 112 -3.35 1.26 10.18
N VAL A 113 -3.07 0.29 11.07
CA VAL A 113 -3.50 0.36 12.48
C VAL A 113 -2.84 1.55 13.16
N GLY A 114 -1.54 1.74 12.95
CA GLY A 114 -0.79 2.88 13.50
C GLY A 114 -1.38 4.21 13.05
N PHE A 115 -1.66 4.34 11.75
CA PHE A 115 -2.31 5.50 11.15
C PHE A 115 -3.73 5.74 11.71
N TYR A 116 -4.53 4.69 11.83
CA TYR A 116 -5.88 4.78 12.39
C TYR A 116 -5.88 5.23 13.85
N LEU A 117 -4.99 4.68 14.68
CA LEU A 117 -4.82 5.06 16.08
C LEU A 117 -4.31 6.50 16.22
N TYR A 118 -3.43 6.94 15.31
CA TYR A 118 -2.96 8.32 15.24
C TYR A 118 -4.13 9.30 15.02
N ILE A 119 -4.99 9.05 14.03
CA ILE A 119 -6.17 9.89 13.75
C ILE A 119 -7.23 9.77 14.87
N ARG A 120 -7.21 8.70 15.67
CA ARG A 120 -8.02 8.57 16.89
C ARG A 120 -7.52 9.40 18.07
N GLY A 121 -6.32 9.96 18.00
CA GLY A 121 -5.69 10.71 19.09
C GLY A 121 -4.76 9.87 19.96
N PHE A 122 -4.70 8.54 19.76
CA PHE A 122 -3.80 7.63 20.48
C PHE A 122 -2.39 7.64 19.84
N ARG A 123 -1.74 8.80 19.84
CA ARG A 123 -0.47 9.04 19.11
C ARG A 123 0.64 8.06 19.47
N PHE A 124 0.79 7.75 20.76
CA PHE A 124 1.83 6.83 21.23
C PHE A 124 1.63 5.39 20.74
N LEU A 125 0.41 4.85 20.89
CA LEU A 125 0.07 3.52 20.38
C LEU A 125 0.15 3.46 18.85
N GLY A 126 -0.24 4.54 18.18
CA GLY A 126 -0.08 4.68 16.73
C GLY A 126 1.38 4.59 16.31
N ALA A 127 2.28 5.30 17.00
CA ALA A 127 3.71 5.25 16.75
C ALA A 127 4.31 3.86 17.04
N LEU A 128 3.92 3.22 18.14
CA LEU A 128 4.37 1.87 18.48
C LEU A 128 3.98 0.85 17.41
N SER A 129 2.73 0.91 16.92
CA SER A 129 2.26 0.05 15.82
C SER A 129 3.03 0.32 14.53
N GLY A 130 3.26 1.59 14.19
CA GLY A 130 4.06 1.96 13.03
C GLY A 130 5.51 1.45 13.11
N LEU A 131 6.14 1.57 14.28
CA LEU A 131 7.50 1.06 14.52
C LEU A 131 7.56 -0.47 14.43
N ALA A 132 6.59 -1.18 15.03
CA ALA A 132 6.50 -2.63 14.91
C ALA A 132 6.35 -3.07 13.43
N GLY A 133 5.50 -2.38 12.66
CA GLY A 133 5.39 -2.58 11.22
C GLY A 133 6.72 -2.34 10.49
N ALA A 134 7.44 -1.27 10.82
CA ALA A 134 8.72 -0.96 10.20
C ALA A 134 9.79 -2.01 10.49
N VAL A 135 9.86 -2.50 11.74
CA VAL A 135 10.79 -3.58 12.12
C VAL A 135 10.50 -4.85 11.33
N ILE A 136 9.24 -5.27 11.26
CA ILE A 136 8.85 -6.48 10.50
C ILE A 136 9.13 -6.29 9.00
N ALA A 137 8.87 -5.10 8.46
CA ALA A 137 9.16 -4.78 7.06
C ALA A 137 10.67 -4.90 6.78
N VAL A 138 11.53 -4.30 7.62
CA VAL A 138 12.99 -4.39 7.46
C VAL A 138 13.48 -5.83 7.58
N CYS A 139 12.99 -6.59 8.56
CA CYS A 139 13.33 -8.01 8.71
C CYS A 139 12.93 -8.82 7.46
N ARG A 140 11.74 -8.58 6.90
CA ARG A 140 11.29 -9.26 5.67
C ARG A 140 12.10 -8.85 4.44
N MET A 141 12.42 -7.57 4.27
CA MET A 141 13.26 -7.10 3.16
C MET A 141 14.67 -7.71 3.25
N ARG A 142 15.22 -7.82 4.46
CA ARG A 142 16.51 -8.49 4.70
C ARG A 142 16.46 -9.99 4.42
N GLN A 143 15.39 -10.68 4.80
CA GLN A 143 15.19 -12.09 4.45
C GLN A 143 15.12 -12.27 2.94
N GLY A 144 14.30 -11.48 2.24
CA GLY A 144 14.22 -11.53 0.77
C GLY A 144 15.57 -11.27 0.08
N TRP A 145 16.39 -10.39 0.65
CA TRP A 145 17.77 -10.17 0.19
C TRP A 145 18.67 -11.40 0.38
N LEU A 146 18.57 -12.09 1.52
CA LEU A 146 19.32 -13.32 1.79
C LEU A 146 18.89 -14.43 0.84
N ASP A 147 17.59 -14.64 0.66
CA ASP A 147 17.03 -15.68 -0.21
C ASP A 147 17.43 -15.44 -1.68
N ALA A 148 17.38 -14.19 -2.15
CA ALA A 148 17.85 -13.81 -3.48
C ALA A 148 19.35 -14.12 -3.65
N SER A 149 20.17 -13.81 -2.65
CA SER A 149 21.62 -14.05 -2.69
C SER A 149 21.95 -15.55 -2.75
N VAL A 150 21.25 -16.38 -1.96
CA VAL A 150 21.39 -17.84 -1.98
C VAL A 150 20.94 -18.44 -3.31
N SER A 151 19.79 -18.02 -3.84
CA SER A 151 19.25 -18.54 -5.11
C SER A 151 20.13 -18.24 -6.32
N MET A 152 20.83 -17.11 -6.31
CA MET A 152 21.74 -16.71 -7.39
C MET A 152 23.17 -17.27 -7.21
N ASN A 153 23.46 -17.95 -6.10
CA ASN A 153 24.80 -18.41 -5.72
C ASN A 153 25.86 -17.29 -5.79
N VAL A 154 25.50 -16.10 -5.30
CA VAL A 154 26.38 -14.93 -5.25
C VAL A 154 26.44 -14.41 -3.83
N ASP A 155 27.64 -14.09 -3.35
CA ASP A 155 27.85 -13.49 -2.02
C ASP A 155 27.26 -12.08 -1.88
N TYR A 156 26.94 -11.43 -3.01
CA TYR A 156 26.44 -10.06 -3.05
C TYR A 156 25.51 -9.80 -4.25
N PRO A 157 24.42 -9.01 -4.09
CA PRO A 157 23.53 -8.68 -5.19
C PRO A 157 24.25 -8.03 -6.38
N GLN A 158 23.94 -8.50 -7.57
CA GLN A 158 24.49 -7.95 -8.82
C GLN A 158 23.68 -6.75 -9.35
N THR A 159 22.53 -6.43 -8.73
CA THR A 159 21.64 -5.35 -9.16
C THR A 159 21.00 -4.63 -7.99
N LEU A 160 20.72 -3.33 -8.15
CA LEU A 160 20.10 -2.46 -7.13
C LEU A 160 18.56 -2.56 -7.06
N THR A 161 17.95 -3.44 -7.86
CA THR A 161 16.48 -3.63 -7.94
C THR A 161 16.12 -5.10 -8.04
N PHE A 162 15.11 -5.52 -7.27
CA PHE A 162 14.55 -6.87 -7.29
C PHE A 162 13.13 -6.87 -7.88
N GLY A 163 12.96 -6.14 -8.99
CA GLY A 163 11.73 -6.10 -9.77
C GLY A 163 10.82 -4.91 -9.48
N TRP A 164 11.13 -4.07 -8.50
CA TRP A 164 10.46 -2.78 -8.33
C TRP A 164 11.09 -1.71 -9.24
N PRO A 165 10.33 -0.94 -10.03
CA PRO A 165 10.87 0.07 -10.93
C PRO A 165 11.28 1.35 -10.18
N ASN A 166 12.27 1.25 -9.31
CA ASN A 166 12.80 2.35 -8.49
C ASN A 166 13.75 3.26 -9.29
N PHE A 167 14.35 4.24 -8.61
CA PHE A 167 15.28 5.20 -9.20
C PHE A 167 16.42 4.54 -9.99
N TYR A 168 16.85 3.34 -9.59
CA TYR A 168 17.95 2.63 -10.24
C TYR A 168 17.61 2.07 -11.62
N GLU A 169 16.37 2.14 -12.08
CA GLU A 169 16.07 1.86 -13.49
C GLU A 169 16.48 3.02 -14.41
N ILE A 170 16.62 4.25 -13.88
CA ILE A 170 17.03 5.42 -14.66
C ILE A 170 18.56 5.47 -14.80
N ILE A 171 19.28 5.01 -13.78
CA ILE A 171 20.75 4.89 -13.78
C ILE A 171 21.17 3.43 -14.05
N PRO A 172 22.43 3.14 -14.38
CA PRO A 172 22.86 1.76 -14.61
C PRO A 172 22.75 0.89 -13.33
N LYS A 173 21.70 0.06 -13.23
CA LYS A 173 21.39 -0.78 -12.05
C LYS A 173 22.44 -1.82 -11.66
N GLY A 174 23.36 -2.16 -12.55
CA GLY A 174 24.46 -3.11 -12.31
C GLY A 174 25.83 -2.45 -12.09
N ALA A 175 25.92 -1.12 -12.16
CA ALA A 175 27.19 -0.43 -11.97
C ALA A 175 27.40 -0.05 -10.50
N PHE A 176 28.61 -0.30 -9.97
CA PHE A 176 29.03 0.11 -8.63
C PHE A 176 28.05 -0.23 -7.50
N VAL A 177 27.42 -1.41 -7.56
CA VAL A 177 26.33 -1.82 -6.65
C VAL A 177 26.73 -1.66 -5.17
N ASN A 178 27.92 -2.13 -4.78
CA ASN A 178 28.44 -2.06 -3.39
C ASN A 178 28.74 -0.64 -2.87
N LEU A 179 28.81 0.34 -3.78
CA LEU A 179 29.01 1.73 -3.42
C LEU A 179 27.67 2.45 -3.40
N PHE A 180 26.87 2.24 -4.44
CA PHE A 180 25.56 2.87 -4.58
C PHE A 180 24.58 2.41 -3.49
N ASP A 181 24.59 1.15 -3.06
CA ASP A 181 23.72 0.71 -1.98
C ASP A 181 23.89 1.55 -0.68
N LYS A 182 25.13 1.74 -0.24
CA LYS A 182 25.48 2.49 0.97
C LYS A 182 25.19 3.98 0.79
N VAL A 183 25.61 4.54 -0.35
CA VAL A 183 25.42 5.97 -0.65
C VAL A 183 23.94 6.32 -0.68
N PHE A 184 23.11 5.50 -1.33
CA PHE A 184 21.68 5.80 -1.46
C PHE A 184 20.89 5.53 -0.18
N ILE A 185 21.32 4.60 0.69
CA ILE A 185 20.77 4.49 2.05
C ILE A 185 21.03 5.78 2.84
N LEU A 186 22.27 6.28 2.81
CA LEU A 186 22.62 7.55 3.48
C LEU A 186 21.89 8.74 2.89
N PHE A 187 21.74 8.78 1.56
CA PHE A 187 20.96 9.79 0.86
C PHE A 187 19.49 9.77 1.28
N LEU A 188 18.86 8.59 1.32
CA LEU A 188 17.48 8.42 1.77
C LEU A 188 17.32 8.88 3.23
N LEU A 189 18.24 8.48 4.12
CA LEU A 189 18.25 8.98 5.50
C LEU A 189 18.37 10.51 5.55
N GLY A 190 19.25 11.09 4.73
CA GLY A 190 19.41 12.54 4.58
C GLY A 190 18.11 13.23 4.15
N LEU A 191 17.39 12.68 3.16
CA LEU A 191 16.08 13.19 2.74
C LEU A 191 15.05 13.12 3.87
N LEU A 192 14.97 11.99 4.57
CA LEU A 192 14.03 11.80 5.69
C LEU A 192 14.32 12.74 6.85
N PHE A 193 15.60 12.92 7.22
CA PHE A 193 16.00 13.86 8.26
C PHE A 193 15.76 15.31 7.85
N THR A 194 15.99 15.66 6.59
CA THR A 194 15.69 17.00 6.07
C THR A 194 14.20 17.29 6.12
N LEU A 195 13.35 16.33 5.72
CA LEU A 195 11.91 16.43 5.84
C LEU A 195 11.49 16.63 7.30
N ALA A 196 11.99 15.80 8.21
CA ALA A 196 11.71 15.92 9.65
C ALA A 196 12.17 17.26 10.22
N TYR A 197 13.37 17.71 9.87
CA TYR A 197 13.92 19.01 10.27
C TYR A 197 13.02 20.16 9.79
N CYS A 198 12.57 20.15 8.54
CA CYS A 198 11.66 21.15 8.01
C CYS A 198 10.34 21.22 8.80
N PHE A 199 9.77 20.06 9.17
CA PHE A 199 8.54 20.00 9.96
C PHE A 199 8.74 20.56 11.37
N VAL A 200 9.85 20.22 12.03
CA VAL A 200 10.19 20.74 13.37
C VAL A 200 10.45 22.24 13.32
N LYS A 201 11.24 22.71 12.35
CA LYS A 201 11.60 24.12 12.19
C LYS A 201 10.38 25.00 11.93
N LYS A 202 9.46 24.55 11.06
CA LYS A 202 8.21 25.26 10.75
C LYS A 202 7.12 25.06 11.81
N LYS A 203 7.34 24.23 12.83
CA LYS A 203 6.35 23.87 13.86
C LYS A 203 5.02 23.42 13.27
N VAL A 204 5.08 22.64 12.19
CA VAL A 204 3.91 22.20 11.43
C VAL A 204 3.02 21.33 12.32
N GLN A 205 1.73 21.69 12.42
CA GLN A 205 0.76 20.85 13.13
C GLN A 205 0.33 19.71 12.23
N ILE A 206 0.54 18.47 12.67
CA ILE A 206 0.16 17.29 11.90
C ILE A 206 -1.36 17.05 12.03
N THR A 207 -2.11 17.59 11.06
CA THR A 207 -3.53 17.29 10.87
C THR A 207 -3.72 15.89 10.28
N PRO A 208 -4.91 15.27 10.39
CA PRO A 208 -5.21 13.99 9.75
C PRO A 208 -4.99 14.00 8.22
N ASP A 209 -5.26 15.14 7.57
CA ASP A 209 -5.08 15.31 6.14
C ASP A 209 -3.60 15.39 5.76
N LEU A 210 -2.80 16.16 6.51
CA LEU A 210 -1.35 16.20 6.35
C LEU A 210 -0.74 14.82 6.64
N ALA A 211 -1.24 14.11 7.65
CA ALA A 211 -0.78 12.77 7.99
C ALA A 211 -1.02 11.78 6.84
N LEU A 212 -2.18 11.84 6.16
CA LEU A 212 -2.46 10.97 5.01
C LEU A 212 -1.53 11.27 3.82
N ARG A 213 -1.31 12.56 3.53
CA ARG A 213 -0.38 13.01 2.48
C ARG A 213 1.04 12.56 2.77
N LEU A 214 1.50 12.76 4.01
CA LEU A 214 2.82 12.35 4.46
C LEU A 214 2.98 10.83 4.41
N PHE A 215 1.95 10.08 4.84
CA PHE A 215 1.95 8.63 4.80
C PHE A 215 2.11 8.09 3.37
N LEU A 216 1.31 8.59 2.43
CA LEU A 216 1.45 8.22 1.02
C LEU A 216 2.81 8.66 0.44
N PHE A 217 3.25 9.88 0.74
CA PHE A 217 4.53 10.39 0.26
C PHE A 217 5.68 9.49 0.70
N LEU A 218 5.73 9.10 1.98
CA LEU A 218 6.75 8.20 2.52
C LEU A 218 6.63 6.78 1.93
N ALA A 219 5.41 6.28 1.74
CA ALA A 219 5.16 4.96 1.15
C ALA A 219 5.64 4.86 -0.29
N VAL A 220 5.72 5.97 -1.04
CA VAL A 220 6.30 6.02 -2.39
C VAL A 220 7.80 6.36 -2.34
N LEU A 221 8.20 7.35 -1.54
CA LEU A 221 9.58 7.83 -1.44
C LEU A 221 10.57 6.72 -1.04
N ILE A 222 10.21 5.94 -0.01
CA ILE A 222 11.11 4.93 0.56
C ILE A 222 11.39 3.83 -0.48
N PRO A 223 10.39 3.14 -1.08
CA PRO A 223 10.65 2.17 -2.13
C PRO A 223 11.29 2.75 -3.40
N TYR A 224 11.11 4.04 -3.66
CA TYR A 224 11.67 4.68 -4.85
C TYR A 224 13.18 4.90 -4.76
N PHE A 225 13.71 5.22 -3.58
CA PHE A 225 15.16 5.46 -3.39
C PHE A 225 15.89 4.32 -2.68
N ALA A 226 15.20 3.47 -1.93
CA ALA A 226 15.86 2.36 -1.26
C ALA A 226 16.34 1.29 -2.26
N PRO A 227 17.58 0.78 -2.09
CA PRO A 227 18.10 -0.30 -2.92
C PRO A 227 17.39 -1.62 -2.62
N TYR A 228 17.51 -2.57 -3.55
CA TYR A 228 17.06 -3.96 -3.41
C TYR A 228 15.55 -4.12 -3.18
N MET A 229 14.76 -3.15 -3.69
CA MET A 229 13.31 -3.17 -3.51
C MET A 229 12.67 -4.30 -4.34
N PRO A 230 11.93 -5.22 -3.70
CA PRO A 230 11.24 -6.30 -4.39
C PRO A 230 9.97 -5.79 -5.07
N ALA A 231 9.45 -6.53 -6.05
CA ALA A 231 8.25 -6.12 -6.81
C ALA A 231 7.00 -5.81 -5.96
N TRP A 232 6.89 -6.34 -4.74
CA TRP A 232 5.80 -6.03 -3.81
C TRP A 232 6.03 -4.79 -2.93
N ALA A 233 7.14 -4.06 -3.11
CA ALA A 233 7.46 -2.87 -2.29
C ALA A 233 6.39 -1.77 -2.39
N GLY A 234 5.64 -1.72 -3.50
CA GLY A 234 4.51 -0.83 -3.70
C GLY A 234 3.25 -1.15 -2.90
N TYR A 235 3.18 -2.28 -2.20
CA TYR A 235 1.94 -2.76 -1.59
C TYR A 235 1.33 -1.77 -0.58
N THR A 236 2.16 -1.12 0.24
CA THR A 236 1.69 -0.08 1.18
C THR A 236 1.20 1.16 0.42
N ALA A 237 1.91 1.57 -0.62
CA ALA A 237 1.58 2.74 -1.42
C ALA A 237 0.31 2.55 -2.26
N ASP A 238 0.04 1.35 -2.76
CA ASP A 238 -1.22 0.99 -3.45
C ASP A 238 -2.45 1.31 -2.58
N ILE A 239 -2.42 0.83 -1.32
CA ILE A 239 -3.52 1.02 -0.38
C ILE A 239 -3.59 2.49 0.07
N ALA A 240 -2.44 3.11 0.35
CA ALA A 240 -2.37 4.52 0.75
C ALA A 240 -2.91 5.46 -0.35
N ALA A 241 -2.58 5.18 -1.61
CA ALA A 241 -3.03 5.96 -2.77
C ALA A 241 -4.54 5.86 -2.96
N LEU A 242 -5.12 4.69 -2.70
CA LEU A 242 -6.57 4.52 -2.71
C LEU A 242 -7.24 5.38 -1.62
N LEU A 243 -6.73 5.33 -0.38
CA LEU A 243 -7.23 6.15 0.73
C LEU A 243 -7.13 7.65 0.42
N TYR A 244 -6.02 8.05 -0.20
CA TYR A 244 -5.78 9.42 -0.64
C TYR A 244 -6.81 9.87 -1.68
N PHE A 245 -7.09 9.07 -2.71
CA PHE A 245 -8.18 9.34 -3.66
C PHE A 245 -9.56 9.41 -2.99
N MET A 246 -9.82 8.54 -2.02
CA MET A 246 -11.10 8.55 -1.31
C MET A 246 -11.32 9.84 -0.51
N ARG A 247 -10.25 10.50 -0.05
CA ARG A 247 -10.32 11.84 0.53
C ARG A 247 -10.44 12.91 -0.57
N TRP A 248 -9.55 12.91 -1.56
CA TRP A 248 -9.48 13.87 -2.67
C TRP A 248 -9.77 13.21 -4.02
N LYS A 249 -11.04 13.28 -4.45
CA LYS A 249 -11.53 12.58 -5.66
C LYS A 249 -10.82 13.00 -6.96
N GLU A 250 -10.37 14.25 -7.04
CA GLU A 250 -9.62 14.79 -8.18
C GLU A 250 -8.30 14.06 -8.42
N ARG A 251 -7.78 13.40 -7.37
CA ARG A 251 -6.54 12.64 -7.40
C ARG A 251 -6.74 11.16 -7.77
N PHE A 252 -7.85 10.81 -8.43
CA PHE A 252 -8.15 9.44 -8.90
C PHE A 252 -7.02 8.82 -9.74
N TYR A 253 -6.32 9.64 -10.52
CA TYR A 253 -5.23 9.16 -11.36
C TYR A 253 -4.04 8.63 -10.54
N ILE A 254 -3.86 9.05 -9.28
CA ILE A 254 -2.73 8.60 -8.43
C ILE A 254 -2.78 7.10 -8.14
N PRO A 255 -3.85 6.53 -7.54
CA PRO A 255 -3.93 5.08 -7.35
C PRO A 255 -3.95 4.31 -8.66
N MET A 256 -4.50 4.86 -9.74
CA MET A 256 -4.47 4.20 -11.05
C MET A 256 -3.06 4.07 -11.61
N LEU A 257 -2.28 5.17 -11.61
CA LEU A 257 -0.89 5.15 -12.07
C LEU A 257 -0.04 4.23 -11.18
N HIS A 258 -0.23 4.30 -9.86
CA HIS A 258 0.50 3.45 -8.93
C HIS A 258 0.15 1.96 -9.12
N LEU A 259 -1.13 1.63 -9.35
CA LEU A 259 -1.56 0.26 -9.64
C LEU A 259 -0.95 -0.27 -10.94
N ILE A 260 -0.87 0.55 -11.99
CA ILE A 260 -0.21 0.18 -13.25
C ILE A 260 1.25 -0.18 -12.99
N VAL A 261 1.96 0.65 -12.23
CA VAL A 261 3.36 0.39 -11.85
C VAL A 261 3.47 -0.90 -11.03
N SER A 262 2.65 -1.02 -9.99
CA SER A 262 2.68 -2.16 -9.07
C SER A 262 2.38 -3.46 -9.81
N TYR A 263 1.30 -3.52 -10.58
CA TYR A 263 0.97 -4.69 -11.41
C TYR A 263 2.09 -5.05 -12.39
N SER A 264 2.73 -4.05 -13.01
CA SER A 264 3.85 -4.28 -13.93
C SER A 264 5.09 -4.84 -13.22
N ALA A 265 5.34 -4.44 -11.97
CA ALA A 265 6.39 -5.02 -11.14
C ALA A 265 6.14 -6.51 -10.85
N TYR A 266 4.90 -6.89 -10.48
CA TYR A 266 4.54 -8.31 -10.31
C TYR A 266 4.68 -9.08 -11.64
N ALA A 267 4.20 -8.52 -12.75
CA ALA A 267 4.31 -9.14 -14.06
C ALA A 267 5.77 -9.37 -14.47
N ASN A 268 6.66 -8.41 -14.19
CA ASN A 268 8.09 -8.53 -14.48
C ASN A 268 8.73 -9.74 -13.79
N VAL A 269 8.38 -9.99 -12.52
CA VAL A 269 8.99 -11.07 -11.76
C VAL A 269 8.38 -12.42 -12.11
N ILE A 270 7.07 -12.47 -12.40
CA ILE A 270 6.38 -13.72 -12.71
C ILE A 270 6.65 -14.17 -14.15
N ASN A 271 6.62 -13.24 -15.10
CA ASN A 271 6.74 -13.55 -16.53
C ASN A 271 8.15 -13.33 -17.08
N GLY A 272 9.05 -12.68 -16.33
CA GLY A 272 10.39 -12.28 -16.79
C GLY A 272 10.41 -11.05 -17.71
N GLU A 273 9.26 -10.61 -18.20
CA GLU A 273 9.13 -9.48 -19.12
C GLU A 273 7.97 -8.55 -18.73
N THR A 274 8.09 -7.29 -19.12
CA THR A 274 7.05 -6.27 -19.01
C THR A 274 6.69 -5.74 -20.38
N LYS A 275 5.43 -5.31 -20.55
CA LYS A 275 4.95 -4.74 -21.82
C LYS A 275 5.65 -3.41 -22.18
N LEU A 276 6.11 -2.67 -21.17
CA LEU A 276 6.81 -1.40 -21.33
C LEU A 276 8.11 -1.44 -20.52
N PRO A 277 9.15 -0.68 -20.93
CA PRO A 277 10.42 -0.65 -20.21
C PRO A 277 10.26 -0.20 -18.75
N MET A 278 10.98 -0.86 -17.82
CA MET A 278 10.93 -0.56 -16.38
C MET A 278 11.29 0.89 -16.04
N VAL A 279 12.13 1.53 -16.85
CA VAL A 279 12.48 2.96 -16.73
C VAL A 279 11.25 3.86 -16.81
N LEU A 280 10.28 3.53 -17.67
CA LEU A 280 9.06 4.32 -17.80
C LEU A 280 8.24 4.29 -16.50
N TYR A 281 8.11 3.12 -15.88
CA TYR A 281 7.41 2.99 -14.60
C TYR A 281 8.13 3.75 -13.47
N SER A 282 9.47 3.80 -13.49
CA SER A 282 10.25 4.62 -12.56
C SER A 282 9.98 6.11 -12.72
N VAL A 283 9.88 6.60 -13.96
CA VAL A 283 9.50 7.99 -14.24
C VAL A 283 8.07 8.28 -13.78
N ILE A 284 7.14 7.34 -13.94
CA ILE A 284 5.77 7.48 -13.42
C ILE A 284 5.78 7.61 -11.88
N LEU A 285 6.56 6.78 -11.17
CA LEU A 285 6.69 6.88 -9.71
C LEU A 285 7.27 8.23 -9.29
N LEU A 286 8.26 8.75 -10.00
CA LEU A 286 8.79 10.09 -9.76
C LEU A 286 7.71 11.16 -9.94
N GLY A 287 6.88 11.05 -10.99
CA GLY A 287 5.75 11.94 -11.22
C GLY A 287 4.72 11.89 -10.08
N ILE A 288 4.39 10.71 -9.58
CA ILE A 288 3.52 10.52 -8.40
C ILE A 288 4.15 11.18 -7.17
N LEU A 289 5.44 10.93 -6.92
CA LEU A 289 6.17 11.45 -5.78
C LEU A 289 6.20 12.99 -5.77
N VAL A 290 6.48 13.63 -6.92
CA VAL A 290 6.45 15.09 -7.05
C VAL A 290 5.04 15.62 -6.83
N ASN A 291 4.01 14.98 -7.40
CA ASN A 291 2.63 15.44 -7.28
C ASN A 291 2.13 15.41 -5.82
N VAL A 292 2.33 14.28 -5.14
CA VAL A 292 1.97 14.12 -3.72
C VAL A 292 2.84 15.04 -2.84
N GLY A 293 4.12 15.22 -3.19
CA GLY A 293 5.04 16.13 -2.50
C GLY A 293 4.61 17.60 -2.58
N VAL A 294 4.11 18.06 -3.73
CA VAL A 294 3.54 19.41 -3.88
C VAL A 294 2.31 19.59 -2.99
N ASP A 295 1.43 18.60 -2.94
CA ASP A 295 0.25 18.64 -2.07
C ASP A 295 0.61 18.60 -0.58
N LEU A 296 1.65 17.85 -0.23
CA LEU A 296 2.19 17.83 1.13
C LEU A 296 2.76 19.20 1.52
N TYR A 297 3.52 19.82 0.62
CA TYR A 297 4.13 21.14 0.83
C TYR A 297 3.07 22.23 1.03
N LYS A 298 2.04 22.27 0.17
CA LYS A 298 0.95 23.25 0.26
C LYS A 298 0.19 23.19 1.57
N GLU A 299 -0.01 21.99 2.12
CA GLU A 299 -0.68 21.77 3.40
C GLU A 299 0.22 22.08 4.61
N ALA A 300 1.53 21.87 4.47
CA ALA A 300 2.48 22.17 5.54
C ALA A 300 2.72 23.68 5.71
N ASP A 301 2.45 24.46 4.66
CA ASP A 301 2.57 25.92 4.63
C ASP A 301 1.27 26.67 4.96
N SER A 302 0.12 25.98 5.00
CA SER A 302 -1.19 26.54 5.35
C SER A 302 -1.43 26.56 6.86
#